data_AF-A0A1G2XKA2-F1
#
_entry.id   AF-A0A1G2XKA2-F1
#
_cell.length_a   1.000
_cell.length_b   1.000
_cell.length_c   1.000
_cell.angle_alpha   90.00
_cell.angle_beta   90.00
_cell.angle_gamma   90.00
#
_symmetry.space_group_name_H-M   'P 1'
#
loop_
_entity.id
_entity.type
_entity.pdbx_description
1 polymer ?
#
loop_
_entity_poly.entity_id
_entity_poly.type
_entity_poly.pdbx_seq_one_letter_code
_entity_poly.pdbx_strand_id
1 'polypeptide(L)'
;MQFIKSVSYKHWFILLFFLTSIGCLSGTRPDVRLSPKLDKRIYQIIPLPLTVGIYIEPTLRNYVQEVPLKQDEAGTPYYVFPNFVFPIGKTLSSKIEEMSRILFKKSIVIDSLQNKEFLNKEALDGILAISLKNSEIELHMEVSVWRAIGRHNLSITASFLDPKLNKVWDTEIAVEGKGLDFITSRVEHEWWITTGPKFGPAVDDAIEKLTYELAQKIIASKEISEIKN
;
A
#
# COMPACT_ATOMS: atom_id res chain seq x y z
N MET A 1 39.25 44.21 15.86
CA MET A 1 39.76 43.18 14.93
C MET A 1 39.71 41.85 15.67
N GLN A 2 38.65 41.07 15.44
CA GLN A 2 38.38 39.85 16.20
C GLN A 2 39.29 38.71 15.74
N PHE A 3 39.95 38.06 16.71
CA PHE A 3 40.79 36.88 16.51
C PHE A 3 39.93 35.71 16.04
N ILE A 4 40.14 35.28 14.79
CA ILE A 4 39.70 33.97 14.32
C ILE A 4 40.61 32.94 15.01
N LYS A 5 40.09 32.28 16.06
CA LYS A 5 40.77 31.15 16.68
C LYS A 5 40.92 30.03 15.64
N SER A 6 42.16 29.68 15.30
CA SER A 6 42.44 28.55 14.41
C SER A 6 41.95 27.27 15.06
N VAL A 7 40.91 26.66 14.50
CA VAL A 7 40.46 25.32 14.88
C VAL A 7 41.60 24.36 14.56
N SER A 8 42.09 23.62 15.57
CA SER A 8 43.19 22.68 15.42
C SER A 8 42.84 21.61 14.37
N TYR A 9 43.75 21.35 13.42
CA TYR A 9 43.60 20.43 12.29
C TYR A 9 43.08 19.03 12.69
N LYS A 10 43.38 18.57 13.92
CA LYS A 10 42.87 17.32 14.49
C LYS A 10 41.34 17.31 14.65
N HIS A 11 40.74 18.45 15.00
CA HIS A 11 39.28 18.57 15.14
C HIS A 11 38.59 18.56 13.78
N TRP A 12 39.24 19.09 12.73
CA TRP A 12 38.71 19.04 11.38
C TRP A 12 38.73 17.62 10.82
N PHE A 13 39.79 16.86 11.09
CA PHE A 13 39.88 15.44 10.73
C PHE A 13 38.82 14.58 11.43
N ILE A 14 38.57 14.82 12.72
CA ILE A 14 37.51 14.13 13.48
C ILE A 14 36.13 14.49 12.92
N LEU A 15 35.88 15.77 12.60
CA LEU A 15 34.61 16.20 12.00
C LEU A 15 34.42 15.61 10.60
N LEU A 16 35.47 15.56 9.78
CA LEU A 16 35.44 14.97 8.44
C LEU A 16 35.23 13.45 8.50
N PHE A 17 35.86 12.77 9.46
CA PHE A 17 35.66 11.34 9.72
C PHE A 17 34.26 11.04 10.25
N PHE A 18 33.69 11.89 11.10
CA PHE A 18 32.28 11.80 11.51
C PHE A 18 31.34 12.05 10.33
N LEU A 19 31.59 13.05 9.49
CA LEU A 19 30.79 13.32 8.30
C LEU A 19 30.85 12.17 7.27
N THR A 20 32.00 11.51 7.09
CA THR A 20 32.14 10.37 6.18
C THR A 20 31.62 9.05 6.78
N SER A 21 31.66 8.88 8.11
CA SER A 21 31.10 7.70 8.80
C SER A 21 29.60 7.77 9.05
N ILE A 22 29.02 8.97 9.15
CA ILE A 22 27.56 9.18 9.11
C ILE A 22 27.04 9.09 7.66
N GLY A 23 27.89 9.37 6.67
CA GLY A 23 27.57 9.33 5.24
C GLY A 23 27.39 7.94 4.61
N CYS A 24 27.44 6.85 5.38
CA CYS A 24 27.25 5.50 4.85
C CYS A 24 26.51 4.60 5.85
N LEU A 25 25.37 5.05 6.35
CA LEU A 25 24.48 4.29 7.24
C LEU A 25 23.04 4.30 6.71
N SER A 26 22.84 3.69 5.54
CA SER A 26 21.75 2.72 5.30
C SER A 26 21.86 2.18 3.87
N GLY A 27 22.31 0.94 3.71
CA GLY A 27 22.22 0.21 2.43
C GLY A 27 20.78 -0.12 2.03
N THR A 28 19.79 0.15 2.89
CA THR A 28 18.36 0.03 2.61
C THR A 28 17.87 1.29 1.92
N ARG A 29 17.38 1.13 0.68
CA ARG A 29 16.65 2.20 -0.01
C ARG A 29 15.42 2.60 0.82
N PRO A 30 15.04 3.89 0.82
CA PRO A 30 13.79 4.30 1.43
C PRO A 30 12.60 3.64 0.71
N ASP A 31 11.57 3.29 1.49
CA ASP A 31 10.33 2.75 0.95
C ASP A 31 9.74 3.67 -0.12
N VAL A 32 9.16 3.05 -1.15
CA VAL A 32 8.36 3.77 -2.14
C VAL A 32 7.20 4.43 -1.41
N ARG A 33 7.07 5.75 -1.58
CA ARG A 33 5.96 6.51 -1.00
C ARG A 33 4.67 6.13 -1.72
N LEU A 34 3.73 5.55 -0.97
CA LEU A 34 2.40 5.17 -1.43
C LEU A 34 1.37 6.14 -0.84
N SER A 35 0.42 6.57 -1.65
CA SER A 35 -0.62 7.52 -1.24
C SER A 35 -1.95 7.27 -1.97
N PRO A 36 -2.47 6.02 -1.97
CA PRO A 36 -3.71 5.71 -2.66
C PRO A 36 -4.86 6.54 -2.10
N LYS A 37 -5.77 6.90 -2.99
CA LYS A 37 -7.04 7.52 -2.62
C LYS A 37 -8.12 6.45 -2.64
N LEU A 38 -9.19 6.70 -1.88
CA LEU A 38 -10.43 5.97 -2.11
C LEU A 38 -11.11 6.55 -3.34
N ASP A 39 -11.72 5.69 -4.15
CA ASP A 39 -12.52 6.12 -5.28
C ASP A 39 -13.61 7.08 -4.79
N LYS A 40 -13.78 8.22 -5.48
CA LYS A 40 -14.72 9.28 -5.08
C LYS A 40 -16.16 8.77 -4.95
N ARG A 41 -16.52 7.74 -5.70
CA ARG A 41 -17.85 7.11 -5.66
C ARG A 41 -18.14 6.44 -4.32
N ILE A 42 -17.11 6.04 -3.55
CA ILE A 42 -17.28 5.46 -2.21
C ILE A 42 -17.93 6.47 -1.26
N TYR A 43 -17.57 7.74 -1.36
CA TYR A 43 -18.15 8.80 -0.52
C TYR A 43 -19.61 9.15 -0.88
N GLN A 44 -20.12 8.65 -2.01
CA GLN A 44 -21.51 8.87 -2.44
C GLN A 44 -22.46 7.76 -1.96
N ILE A 45 -21.92 6.71 -1.32
CA ILE A 45 -22.67 5.56 -0.86
C ILE A 45 -23.38 5.91 0.45
N ILE A 46 -24.65 5.51 0.56
CA ILE A 46 -25.40 5.59 1.81
C ILE A 46 -24.87 4.49 2.74
N PRO A 47 -24.36 4.84 3.94
CA PRO A 47 -23.81 3.85 4.86
C PRO A 47 -24.86 2.79 5.25
N LEU A 48 -24.43 1.53 5.25
CA LEU A 48 -25.22 0.41 5.73
C LEU A 48 -25.44 0.56 7.25
N PRO A 49 -26.66 0.30 7.76
CA PRO A 49 -27.01 0.51 9.16
C PRO A 49 -26.47 -0.60 10.07
N LEU A 50 -25.25 -1.09 9.82
CA LEU A 50 -24.60 -2.21 10.50
C LEU A 50 -23.40 -1.75 11.33
N THR A 51 -23.16 -2.46 12.41
CA THR A 51 -21.96 -2.42 13.25
C THR A 51 -21.09 -3.62 12.88
N VAL A 52 -20.00 -3.37 12.17
CA VAL A 52 -19.16 -4.43 11.60
C VAL A 52 -17.78 -4.45 12.23
N GLY A 53 -17.34 -5.66 12.57
CA GLY A 53 -15.96 -5.95 12.92
C GLY A 53 -15.07 -6.03 11.68
N ILE A 54 -13.92 -5.36 11.67
CA ILE A 54 -12.95 -5.42 10.57
C ILE A 54 -11.74 -6.21 11.04
N TYR A 55 -11.59 -7.42 10.52
CA TYR A 55 -10.45 -8.27 10.77
C TYR A 55 -9.58 -8.32 9.51
N ILE A 56 -8.34 -7.83 9.64
CA ILE A 56 -7.33 -7.89 8.57
C ILE A 56 -6.23 -8.81 9.04
N GLU A 57 -5.94 -9.85 8.27
CA GLU A 57 -4.95 -10.84 8.65
C GLU A 57 -3.57 -10.19 8.88
N PRO A 58 -2.82 -10.56 9.94
CA PRO A 58 -1.51 -9.97 10.22
C PRO A 58 -0.50 -10.09 9.07
N THR A 59 -0.60 -11.16 8.28
CA THR A 59 0.21 -11.40 7.08
C THR A 59 -0.01 -10.31 6.03
N LEU A 60 -1.27 -9.91 5.80
CA LEU A 60 -1.63 -8.79 4.96
C LEU A 60 -1.20 -7.46 5.62
N ARG A 61 -1.49 -7.25 6.90
CA ARG A 61 -1.26 -5.97 7.58
C ARG A 61 0.21 -5.51 7.55
N ASN A 62 1.12 -6.48 7.62
CA ASN A 62 2.57 -6.26 7.63
C ASN A 62 3.25 -6.58 6.30
N TYR A 63 2.49 -6.81 5.22
CA TYR A 63 3.06 -7.21 3.94
C TYR A 63 3.93 -6.10 3.32
N VAL A 64 5.15 -6.45 2.96
CA VAL A 64 6.11 -5.60 2.25
C VAL A 64 6.65 -6.41 1.08
N GLN A 65 6.77 -5.78 -0.09
CA GLN A 65 7.27 -6.43 -1.29
C GLN A 65 8.52 -5.72 -1.80
N GLU A 66 9.60 -6.47 -1.97
CA GLU A 66 10.82 -6.01 -2.63
C GLU A 66 10.78 -6.39 -4.10
N VAL A 67 11.02 -5.42 -4.99
CA VAL A 67 10.87 -5.61 -6.44
C VAL A 67 12.08 -5.05 -7.17
N PRO A 68 12.80 -5.86 -7.98
CA PRO A 68 13.85 -5.35 -8.83
C PRO A 68 13.26 -4.55 -10.01
N LEU A 69 13.96 -3.51 -10.44
CA LEU A 69 13.65 -2.84 -11.69
C LEU A 69 14.27 -3.61 -12.86
N LYS A 70 13.44 -4.02 -13.82
CA LYS A 70 13.91 -4.55 -15.10
C LYS A 70 14.15 -3.38 -16.05
N GLN A 71 15.37 -3.23 -16.53
CA GLN A 71 15.72 -2.22 -17.55
C GLN A 71 15.96 -2.93 -18.87
N ASP A 72 15.17 -2.59 -19.90
CA ASP A 72 15.29 -3.18 -21.22
C ASP A 72 15.87 -2.13 -22.19
N GLU A 73 16.96 -2.47 -22.87
CA GLU A 73 17.49 -1.71 -24.00
C GLU A 73 17.51 -2.63 -25.22
N ALA A 74 16.74 -2.29 -26.26
CA ALA A 74 16.59 -3.09 -27.48
C ALA A 74 16.28 -4.59 -27.23
N GLY A 75 15.51 -4.90 -26.18
CA GLY A 75 15.13 -6.28 -25.82
C GLY A 75 16.17 -7.05 -24.99
N THR A 76 17.24 -6.38 -24.52
CA THR A 76 18.27 -6.99 -23.67
C THR A 76 18.27 -6.34 -22.27
N PRO A 77 18.29 -7.11 -21.17
CA PRO A 77 18.33 -6.56 -19.81
C PRO A 77 19.66 -5.84 -19.56
N TYR A 78 19.64 -4.52 -19.32
CA TYR A 78 20.86 -3.70 -19.30
C TYR A 78 21.37 -3.37 -17.89
N TYR A 79 20.53 -3.29 -16.85
CA TYR A 79 20.98 -3.04 -15.47
C TYR A 79 19.93 -3.52 -14.45
N VAL A 80 20.36 -4.15 -13.36
CA VAL A 80 19.50 -4.44 -12.20
C VAL A 80 19.76 -3.39 -11.14
N PHE A 81 18.85 -2.43 -10.99
CA PHE A 81 18.89 -1.52 -9.85
C PHE A 81 18.59 -2.29 -8.55
N PRO A 82 19.06 -1.82 -7.39
CA PRO A 82 18.63 -2.34 -6.10
C PRO A 82 17.10 -2.40 -5.99
N ASN A 83 16.57 -3.37 -5.26
CA ASN A 83 15.13 -3.55 -5.12
C ASN A 83 14.44 -2.29 -4.60
N PHE A 84 13.26 -2.01 -5.14
CA PHE A 84 12.30 -1.05 -4.58
C PHE A 84 11.48 -1.76 -3.50
N VAL A 85 11.30 -1.10 -2.36
CA VAL A 85 10.53 -1.64 -1.24
C VAL A 85 9.14 -1.01 -1.22
N PHE A 86 8.09 -1.83 -1.34
CA PHE A 86 6.70 -1.37 -1.36
C PHE A 86 5.97 -1.79 -0.07
N PRO A 87 5.58 -0.83 0.80
CA PRO A 87 4.85 -1.11 2.04
C PRO A 87 3.35 -1.28 1.79
N ILE A 88 2.98 -2.28 0.99
CA ILE A 88 1.62 -2.51 0.48
C ILE A 88 0.66 -2.80 1.64
N GLY A 89 1.04 -3.67 2.56
CA GLY A 89 0.18 -4.17 3.62
C GLY A 89 -0.39 -3.10 4.52
N LYS A 90 0.49 -2.22 5.04
CA LYS A 90 0.10 -1.08 5.88
C LYS A 90 -0.84 -0.13 5.14
N THR A 91 -0.52 0.15 3.88
CA THR A 91 -1.25 1.10 3.04
C THR A 91 -2.64 0.57 2.69
N LEU A 92 -2.72 -0.68 2.21
CA LEU A 92 -3.97 -1.36 1.87
C LEU A 92 -4.88 -1.51 3.10
N SER A 93 -4.32 -1.93 4.24
CA SER A 93 -5.08 -2.10 5.49
C SER A 93 -5.71 -0.78 5.93
N SER A 94 -4.94 0.32 5.91
CA SER A 94 -5.45 1.64 6.26
C SER A 94 -6.59 2.08 5.35
N LYS A 95 -6.53 1.76 4.05
CA LYS A 95 -7.59 2.15 3.09
C LYS A 95 -8.84 1.29 3.23
N ILE A 96 -8.69 0.00 3.52
CA ILE A 96 -9.81 -0.88 3.86
C ILE A 96 -10.52 -0.39 5.13
N GLU A 97 -9.77 0.01 6.16
CA GLU A 97 -10.35 0.59 7.38
C GLU A 97 -11.09 1.90 7.09
N GLU A 98 -10.50 2.79 6.28
CA GLU A 98 -11.12 4.06 5.88
C GLU A 98 -12.42 3.81 5.08
N MET A 99 -12.37 2.92 4.09
CA MET A 99 -13.54 2.51 3.31
C MET A 99 -14.64 1.94 4.23
N SER A 100 -14.29 1.07 5.17
CA SER A 100 -15.25 0.45 6.08
C SER A 100 -15.96 1.48 6.97
N ARG A 101 -15.25 2.53 7.44
CA ARG A 101 -15.86 3.62 8.20
C ARG A 101 -16.87 4.43 7.40
N ILE A 102 -16.73 4.46 6.07
CA ILE A 102 -17.69 5.11 5.17
C ILE A 102 -18.88 4.19 4.87
N LEU A 103 -18.62 2.90 4.66
CA LEU A 103 -19.65 1.94 4.25
C LEU A 103 -20.59 1.50 5.37
N PHE A 104 -20.15 1.50 6.62
CA PHE A 104 -20.93 1.00 7.75
C PHE A 104 -21.22 2.12 8.76
N LYS A 105 -22.36 2.01 9.44
CA LYS A 105 -22.73 2.92 10.55
C LYS A 105 -21.65 2.96 11.63
N LYS A 106 -21.09 1.79 11.98
CA LYS A 106 -19.96 1.67 12.91
C LYS A 106 -19.04 0.55 12.42
N SER A 107 -17.75 0.83 12.31
CA SER A 107 -16.74 -0.16 11.98
C SER A 107 -15.70 -0.24 13.10
N ILE A 108 -15.39 -1.43 13.59
CA ILE A 108 -14.47 -1.65 14.71
C ILE A 108 -13.35 -2.56 14.25
N VAL A 109 -12.10 -2.14 14.39
CA VAL A 109 -10.95 -3.00 14.06
C VAL A 109 -10.82 -4.09 15.12
N ILE A 110 -10.65 -5.34 14.68
CA ILE A 110 -10.47 -6.50 15.54
C ILE A 110 -9.12 -7.13 15.24
N ASP A 111 -8.32 -7.37 16.28
CA ASP A 111 -6.99 -7.97 16.14
C ASP A 111 -7.00 -9.50 16.09
N SER A 112 -8.07 -10.13 16.60
CA SER A 112 -8.20 -11.60 16.64
C SER A 112 -9.65 -12.05 16.59
N LEU A 113 -9.96 -12.98 15.68
CA LEU A 113 -11.25 -13.69 15.61
C LEU A 113 -11.46 -14.66 16.78
N GLN A 114 -10.42 -14.99 17.55
CA GLN A 114 -10.49 -15.95 18.65
C GLN A 114 -10.96 -15.31 19.97
N ASN A 115 -10.93 -13.98 20.08
CA ASN A 115 -11.33 -13.27 21.31
C ASN A 115 -12.86 -13.12 21.40
N LYS A 116 -13.55 -14.23 21.69
CA LYS A 116 -15.01 -14.28 21.78
C LYS A 116 -15.61 -13.32 22.80
N GLU A 117 -14.89 -13.02 23.89
CA GLU A 117 -15.37 -12.10 24.91
C GLU A 117 -15.45 -10.66 24.38
N PHE A 118 -14.47 -10.24 23.57
CA PHE A 118 -14.50 -8.95 22.90
C PHE A 118 -15.60 -8.88 21.83
N LEU A 119 -15.72 -9.92 20.99
CA LEU A 119 -16.74 -9.98 19.94
C LEU A 119 -18.17 -9.91 20.49
N ASN A 120 -18.42 -10.56 21.63
CA ASN A 120 -19.73 -10.56 22.27
C ASN A 120 -20.08 -9.24 22.96
N LYS A 121 -19.09 -8.44 23.39
CA LYS A 121 -19.31 -7.16 24.08
C LYS A 121 -19.73 -6.04 23.14
N GLU A 122 -19.22 -6.03 21.90
CA GLU A 122 -19.46 -4.94 20.95
C GLU A 122 -20.77 -5.06 20.15
N ALA A 123 -21.56 -6.13 20.39
CA ALA A 123 -22.82 -6.40 19.69
C ALA A 123 -22.71 -6.21 18.16
N LEU A 124 -21.70 -6.86 17.57
CA LEU A 124 -21.42 -6.79 16.13
C LEU A 124 -22.52 -7.48 15.33
N ASP A 125 -22.96 -6.87 14.23
CA ASP A 125 -23.88 -7.47 13.26
C ASP A 125 -23.17 -8.45 12.32
N GLY A 126 -21.84 -8.34 12.21
CA GLY A 126 -21.00 -9.26 11.43
C GLY A 126 -19.54 -8.85 11.44
N ILE A 127 -18.69 -9.65 10.80
CA ILE A 127 -17.25 -9.42 10.71
C ILE A 127 -16.81 -9.52 9.25
N LEU A 128 -16.21 -8.45 8.73
CA LEU A 128 -15.49 -8.46 7.47
C LEU A 128 -14.05 -8.93 7.72
N ALA A 129 -13.75 -10.14 7.28
CA ALA A 129 -12.43 -10.76 7.37
C ALA A 129 -11.71 -10.68 6.02
N ILE A 130 -10.46 -10.19 6.02
CA ILE A 130 -9.70 -9.94 4.79
C ILE A 130 -8.29 -10.51 4.93
N SER A 131 -7.86 -11.25 3.90
CA SER A 131 -6.52 -11.82 3.78
C SER A 131 -5.90 -11.52 2.42
N LEU A 132 -4.57 -11.45 2.38
CA LEU A 132 -3.82 -11.29 1.14
C LEU A 132 -3.81 -12.64 0.40
N LYS A 133 -4.22 -12.64 -0.87
CA LYS A 133 -4.14 -13.84 -1.71
C LYS A 133 -2.93 -13.81 -2.63
N ASN A 134 -2.72 -12.70 -3.35
CA ASN A 134 -1.57 -12.51 -4.23
C ASN A 134 -1.19 -11.03 -4.33
N SER A 135 0.10 -10.74 -4.48
CA SER A 135 0.60 -9.41 -4.81
C SER A 135 1.86 -9.55 -5.67
N GLU A 136 1.76 -9.16 -6.93
CA GLU A 136 2.84 -9.21 -7.90
C GLU A 136 3.04 -7.83 -8.52
N ILE A 137 4.22 -7.25 -8.32
CA ILE A 137 4.60 -5.97 -8.90
C ILE A 137 5.64 -6.23 -9.98
N GLU A 138 5.42 -5.66 -11.16
CA GLU A 138 6.37 -5.64 -12.26
C GLU A 138 6.80 -4.20 -12.54
N LEU A 139 8.11 -3.96 -12.53
CA LEU A 139 8.70 -2.67 -12.83
C LEU A 139 9.58 -2.78 -14.06
N HIS A 140 9.28 -1.98 -15.07
CA HIS A 140 9.99 -1.95 -16.33
C HIS A 140 10.45 -0.53 -16.65
N MET A 141 11.63 -0.41 -17.24
CA MET A 141 12.15 0.84 -17.76
C MET A 141 12.56 0.67 -19.22
N GLU A 142 11.92 1.44 -20.09
CA GLU A 142 12.22 1.51 -21.51
C GLU A 142 13.16 2.71 -21.75
N VAL A 143 14.43 2.41 -21.97
CA VAL A 143 15.51 3.40 -22.00
C VAL A 143 15.44 4.30 -23.23
N SER A 144 15.01 3.75 -24.37
CA SER A 144 14.90 4.46 -25.66
C SER A 144 14.00 5.69 -25.60
N VAL A 145 12.97 5.65 -24.75
CA VAL A 145 11.98 6.73 -24.58
C VAL A 145 11.92 7.25 -23.14
N TRP A 146 12.86 6.83 -22.29
CA TRP A 146 12.93 7.18 -20.86
C TRP A 146 11.57 7.04 -20.15
N ARG A 147 10.95 5.87 -20.35
CA ARG A 147 9.63 5.55 -19.80
C ARG A 147 9.76 4.48 -18.73
N ALA A 148 9.23 4.76 -17.55
CA ALA A 148 9.04 3.78 -16.49
C ALA A 148 7.59 3.29 -16.47
N ILE A 149 7.42 1.98 -16.36
CA ILE A 149 6.15 1.28 -16.38
C ILE A 149 6.07 0.43 -15.12
N GLY A 150 5.05 0.67 -14.30
CA GLY A 150 4.71 -0.16 -13.16
C GLY A 150 3.40 -0.89 -13.42
N ARG A 151 3.35 -2.18 -13.06
CA ARG A 151 2.13 -2.97 -13.00
C ARG A 151 2.02 -3.62 -11.63
N HIS A 152 0.82 -3.65 -11.06
CA HIS A 152 0.55 -4.34 -9.80
C HIS A 152 -0.69 -5.21 -9.94
N ASN A 153 -0.49 -6.53 -9.95
CA ASN A 153 -1.58 -7.49 -9.83
C ASN A 153 -1.80 -7.78 -8.35
N LEU A 154 -2.93 -7.34 -7.82
CA LEU A 154 -3.25 -7.43 -6.40
C LEU A 154 -4.55 -8.20 -6.21
N SER A 155 -4.55 -9.18 -5.31
CA SER A 155 -5.77 -9.90 -4.94
C SER A 155 -5.85 -10.16 -3.45
N ILE A 156 -7.07 -10.03 -2.93
CA ILE A 156 -7.43 -10.38 -1.56
C ILE A 156 -8.52 -11.45 -1.57
N THR A 157 -8.59 -12.20 -0.49
CA THR A 157 -9.81 -12.94 -0.14
C THR A 157 -10.56 -12.11 0.90
N ALA A 158 -11.83 -11.85 0.63
CA ALA A 158 -12.72 -11.16 1.54
C ALA A 158 -13.86 -12.11 1.91
N SER A 159 -14.13 -12.23 3.20
CA SER A 159 -15.26 -13.00 3.71
C SER A 159 -16.07 -12.14 4.68
N PHE A 160 -17.39 -12.29 4.66
CA PHE A 160 -18.26 -11.74 5.69
C PHE A 160 -18.78 -12.86 6.56
N LEU A 161 -18.57 -12.72 7.87
CA LEU A 161 -18.98 -13.67 8.88
C LEU A 161 -20.16 -13.11 9.66
N ASP A 162 -21.10 -13.97 10.03
CA ASP A 162 -22.15 -13.61 10.99
C ASP A 162 -21.55 -13.46 12.40
N PRO A 163 -22.34 -12.99 13.39
CA PRO A 163 -21.86 -12.84 14.77
C PRO A 163 -21.41 -14.16 15.44
N LYS A 164 -21.81 -15.31 14.89
CA LYS A 164 -21.43 -16.65 15.34
C LYS A 164 -20.22 -17.21 14.59
N LEU A 165 -19.58 -16.39 13.75
CA LEU A 165 -18.44 -16.73 12.88
C LEU A 165 -18.79 -17.71 11.74
N ASN A 166 -20.06 -17.90 11.42
CA ASN A 166 -20.45 -18.63 10.22
C ASN A 166 -20.21 -17.74 9.00
N LYS A 167 -19.61 -18.32 7.97
CA LYS A 167 -19.34 -17.64 6.70
C LYS A 167 -20.66 -17.37 5.96
N VAL A 168 -21.00 -16.09 5.81
CA VAL A 168 -22.15 -15.63 5.02
C VAL A 168 -21.78 -15.62 3.53
N TRP A 169 -20.61 -15.08 3.21
CA TRP A 169 -20.02 -15.17 1.89
C TRP A 169 -18.50 -15.10 1.95
N ASP A 170 -17.88 -15.55 0.87
CA ASP A 170 -16.43 -15.53 0.67
C ASP A 170 -16.13 -15.36 -0.81
N THR A 171 -15.33 -14.36 -1.14
CA THR A 171 -14.99 -14.03 -2.52
C THR A 171 -13.55 -13.56 -2.63
N GLU A 172 -12.95 -13.92 -3.74
CA GLU A 172 -11.72 -13.27 -4.19
C GLU A 172 -12.06 -11.96 -4.89
N ILE A 173 -11.22 -10.95 -4.66
CA ILE A 173 -11.23 -9.68 -5.38
C ILE A 173 -9.83 -9.50 -5.94
N ALA A 174 -9.71 -9.48 -7.26
CA ALA A 174 -8.45 -9.33 -7.97
C ALA A 174 -8.53 -8.14 -8.91
N VAL A 175 -7.49 -7.30 -8.89
CA VAL A 175 -7.39 -6.09 -9.71
C VAL A 175 -6.00 -5.93 -10.28
N GLU A 176 -5.92 -5.13 -11.35
CA GLU A 176 -4.66 -4.70 -11.95
C GLU A 176 -4.53 -3.18 -11.85
N GLY A 177 -3.48 -2.73 -11.16
CA GLY A 177 -3.03 -1.35 -11.14
C GLY A 177 -1.96 -1.10 -12.19
N LYS A 178 -2.01 0.08 -12.83
CA LYS A 178 -1.02 0.50 -13.84
C LYS A 178 -0.50 1.89 -13.52
N GLY A 179 0.81 2.05 -13.66
CA GLY A 179 1.51 3.32 -13.50
C GLY A 179 2.45 3.55 -14.67
N LEU A 180 2.46 4.78 -15.17
CA LEU A 180 3.38 5.23 -16.21
C LEU A 180 4.02 6.53 -15.76
N ASP A 181 5.34 6.61 -15.87
CA ASP A 181 6.13 7.81 -15.60
C ASP A 181 7.05 8.04 -16.79
N PHE A 182 7.00 9.22 -17.39
CA PHE A 182 7.75 9.56 -18.61
C PHE A 182 8.30 10.98 -18.52
N ILE A 183 9.47 11.18 -19.10
CA ILE A 183 10.19 12.45 -19.07
C ILE A 183 9.75 13.31 -20.25
N THR A 184 9.24 14.52 -20.00
CA THR A 184 8.82 15.45 -21.06
C THR A 184 9.73 16.66 -21.23
N SER A 185 10.61 16.91 -20.25
CA SER A 185 11.53 18.06 -20.28
C SER A 185 12.90 17.74 -19.68
N ARG A 186 13.88 18.60 -19.97
CA ARG A 186 15.25 18.49 -19.45
C ARG A 186 15.33 18.64 -17.93
N VAL A 187 14.48 19.50 -17.33
CA VAL A 187 14.42 19.68 -15.87
C VAL A 187 13.89 18.40 -15.20
N GLU A 188 12.87 17.79 -15.79
CA GLU A 188 12.36 16.49 -15.33
C GLU A 188 13.40 15.39 -15.49
N HIS A 189 14.23 15.44 -16.54
CA HIS A 189 15.31 14.48 -16.73
C HIS A 189 16.34 14.51 -15.59
N GLU A 190 16.82 15.70 -15.22
CA GLU A 190 17.76 15.88 -14.10
C GLU A 190 17.13 15.43 -12.77
N TRP A 191 15.84 15.71 -12.59
CA TRP A 191 15.11 15.27 -11.41
C TRP A 191 14.91 13.74 -11.35
N TRP A 192 14.63 13.14 -12.50
CA TRP A 192 14.40 11.69 -12.64
C TRP A 192 15.70 10.89 -12.47
N ILE A 193 16.85 11.44 -12.90
CA ILE A 193 18.18 10.88 -12.61
C ILE A 193 18.50 10.97 -11.10
N THR A 194 18.12 12.05 -10.44
CA THR A 194 18.48 12.29 -9.03
C THR A 194 17.55 11.61 -8.03
N THR A 195 16.25 11.50 -8.33
CA THR A 195 15.25 10.92 -7.42
C THR A 195 14.70 9.56 -7.88
N GLY A 196 14.92 9.19 -9.14
CA GLY A 196 14.47 7.94 -9.74
C GLY A 196 13.04 7.98 -10.28
N PRO A 197 12.65 6.96 -11.06
CA PRO A 197 11.28 6.80 -11.57
C PRO A 197 10.25 6.59 -10.46
N LYS A 198 9.03 7.09 -10.70
CA LYS A 198 7.90 6.93 -9.78
C LYS A 198 7.09 5.67 -10.09
N PHE A 199 7.29 4.64 -9.28
CA PHE A 199 6.50 3.40 -9.38
C PHE A 199 5.29 3.33 -8.43
N GLY A 200 5.20 4.23 -7.45
CA GLY A 200 4.07 4.33 -6.53
C GLY A 200 2.68 4.37 -7.20
N PRO A 201 2.48 5.09 -8.33
CA PRO A 201 1.17 5.19 -8.98
C PRO A 201 0.54 3.84 -9.37
N ALA A 202 1.33 2.82 -9.73
CA ALA A 202 0.78 1.51 -10.09
C ALA A 202 0.13 0.80 -8.89
N VAL A 203 0.78 0.91 -7.73
CA VAL A 203 0.28 0.35 -6.47
C VAL A 203 -0.89 1.18 -5.93
N ASP A 204 -0.81 2.51 -6.05
CA ASP A 204 -1.88 3.41 -5.64
C ASP A 204 -3.18 3.11 -6.43
N ASP A 205 -3.08 2.93 -7.75
CA ASP A 205 -4.20 2.56 -8.64
C ASP A 205 -4.79 1.18 -8.29
N ALA A 206 -3.93 0.18 -8.01
CA ALA A 206 -4.41 -1.14 -7.57
C ALA A 206 -5.19 -1.07 -6.25
N ILE A 207 -4.68 -0.34 -5.25
CA ILE A 207 -5.37 -0.22 -3.95
C ILE A 207 -6.69 0.54 -4.10
N GLU A 208 -6.72 1.62 -4.90
CA GLU A 208 -7.96 2.37 -5.19
C GLU A 208 -9.02 1.45 -5.83
N LYS A 209 -8.67 0.71 -6.88
CA LYS A 209 -9.58 -0.23 -7.54
C LYS A 209 -10.04 -1.34 -6.61
N LEU A 210 -9.14 -1.95 -5.85
CA LEU A 210 -9.45 -3.06 -4.96
C LEU A 210 -10.45 -2.64 -3.87
N THR A 211 -10.23 -1.48 -3.25
CA THR A 211 -11.15 -0.95 -2.24
C THR A 211 -12.51 -0.59 -2.84
N TYR A 212 -12.54 -0.08 -4.09
CA TYR A 212 -13.80 0.15 -4.79
C TYR A 212 -14.57 -1.14 -5.07
N GLU A 213 -13.92 -2.17 -5.63
CA GLU A 213 -14.56 -3.46 -5.92
C GLU A 213 -15.05 -4.14 -4.64
N LEU A 214 -14.28 -4.07 -3.55
CA LEU A 214 -14.70 -4.55 -2.23
C LEU A 214 -15.94 -3.81 -1.73
N ALA A 215 -15.98 -2.49 -1.86
CA ALA A 215 -17.15 -1.69 -1.52
C ALA A 215 -18.39 -2.10 -2.33
N GLN A 216 -18.25 -2.27 -3.65
CA GLN A 216 -19.34 -2.71 -4.51
C GLN A 216 -19.86 -4.08 -4.09
N LYS A 217 -18.97 -5.04 -3.80
CA LYS A 217 -19.36 -6.36 -3.33
C LYS A 217 -20.16 -6.31 -2.03
N ILE A 218 -19.73 -5.50 -1.06
CA ILE A 218 -20.41 -5.35 0.23
C ILE A 218 -21.83 -4.81 0.03
N ILE A 219 -21.98 -3.75 -0.79
CA ILE A 219 -23.27 -3.09 -1.00
C ILE A 219 -24.23 -3.95 -1.82
N ALA A 220 -23.70 -4.69 -2.79
CA ALA A 220 -24.51 -5.56 -3.65
C ALA A 220 -24.93 -6.88 -2.95
N SER A 221 -24.37 -7.20 -1.78
CA SER A 221 -24.68 -8.43 -1.07
C SER A 221 -26.08 -8.40 -0.48
N LYS A 222 -26.98 -9.16 -1.10
CA LYS A 222 -28.32 -9.42 -0.57
C LYS A 222 -28.26 -10.19 0.74
N GLU A 223 -27.26 -11.06 0.88
CA GLU A 223 -27.04 -11.89 2.06
C GLU A 223 -26.76 -11.05 3.32
N ILE A 224 -26.09 -9.90 3.18
CA ILE A 224 -25.92 -8.93 4.27
C ILE A 224 -27.25 -8.23 4.61
N SER A 225 -28.07 -7.97 3.60
CA SER A 225 -29.36 -7.29 3.77
C SER A 225 -30.41 -8.18 4.45
N GLU A 226 -30.29 -9.51 4.33
CA GLU A 226 -31.20 -10.50 4.90
C GLU A 226 -30.94 -10.81 6.39
N ILE A 227 -29.72 -10.55 6.91
CA ILE A 227 -29.40 -10.66 8.36
C ILE A 227 -30.30 -9.73 9.22
N LYS A 228 -30.97 -8.77 8.58
CA LYS A 228 -31.89 -7.81 9.18
C LYS A 228 -33.31 -8.37 9.43
N ASN A 229 -33.70 -9.47 8.79
CA ASN A 229 -35.03 -10.08 8.91
C ASN A 229 -35.00 -11.34 9.78
#